data_AF-A0A7X6V4P1-F1
#
_entry.id   AF-A0A7X6V4P1-F1
#
_cell.length_a   1.000
_cell.length_b   1.000
_cell.length_c   1.000
_cell.angle_alpha   90.00
_cell.angle_beta   90.00
_cell.angle_gamma   90.00
#
_symmetry.space_group_name_H-M   'P 1'
#
loop_
_entity.id
_entity.type
_entity.pdbx_description
1 polymer ?
#
loop_
_entity_poly.entity_id
_entity_poly.type
_entity_poly.pdbx_seq_one_letter_code
_entity_poly.pdbx_strand_id
1 'polypeptide(L)'
;YTAIPYPFAKYDCIVLPGFQYGGMEHTGATLYNDRRIFLEKGSGISEMMNRFSLIAHETAHMWFGDYVTMKWFDDVWTKEVFANYFAALITAEKYPDVDNSFAFLDYASAAYSVDRTEGANAIKQPLANLSDAGLIYGNIIYNKAPIVMEMLARKMDPESFRAGIREYLTEYAYGNADWECLVAILDKYTDEDLATWSHDWVHKPGMPHYKVDSLTQIDLNGLNYGFYELTDEVSATLMKNVVEKPLSPSEKASALIILYENYLNERISGSNYTSFLLDCLESLSKEESSQNTLVFQRAISQLRSILWKEKYLQETGWEGRLTGLISHSQAESCRRSAFSALLNAPHSESTTELFLAAFMKPERFTCFHLTNADLTQLCQQLAVRKEEIAPQIIAKQRERLSHPDLIAQFDYIAPALASSPEARLECFNSLFLAENREVEPWTLTVLRLLNHPLREQEALSYIRPALEIIEEIQLTGDIFFPTNWCSALLGGHHSEEAKKEVELFLKQYSDTLNPLLVQKILQAAYYI
;
A
#
# COMPACT_ATOMS: atom_id res chain seq x y z
N TYR A 1 9.66 26.63 -10.29
CA TYR A 1 9.93 26.59 -8.84
C TYR A 1 11.43 26.71 -8.53
N THR A 2 12.24 25.78 -9.05
CA THR A 2 13.69 25.61 -8.79
C THR A 2 14.62 26.72 -9.28
N ALA A 3 14.19 27.59 -10.18
CA ALA A 3 15.04 28.59 -10.86
C ALA A 3 16.24 28.01 -11.64
N ILE A 4 16.32 26.69 -11.76
CA ILE A 4 17.29 25.97 -12.59
C ILE A 4 16.54 25.48 -13.83
N PRO A 5 16.99 25.79 -15.06
CA PRO A 5 16.39 25.22 -16.26
C PRO A 5 16.53 23.70 -16.24
N TYR A 6 15.82 22.99 -17.12
CA TYR A 6 16.01 21.54 -17.26
C TYR A 6 17.52 21.24 -17.47
N PRO A 7 18.17 20.47 -16.59
CA PRO A 7 19.64 20.44 -16.50
C PRO A 7 20.31 19.50 -17.50
N PHE A 8 19.54 18.75 -18.30
CA PHE A 8 20.04 17.77 -19.26
C PHE A 8 19.65 18.11 -20.71
N ALA A 9 20.27 17.42 -21.67
CA ALA A 9 20.15 17.77 -23.09
C ALA A 9 18.79 17.43 -23.73
N LYS A 10 18.09 16.41 -23.22
CA LYS A 10 16.81 15.92 -23.74
C LYS A 10 15.98 15.26 -22.63
N TYR A 11 14.69 15.13 -22.84
CA TYR A 11 13.77 14.41 -21.95
C TYR A 11 12.90 13.46 -22.79
N ASP A 12 13.24 12.16 -22.80
CA ASP A 12 12.46 11.13 -23.48
C ASP A 12 11.64 10.33 -22.45
N CYS A 13 10.42 9.96 -22.82
CA CYS A 13 9.58 9.03 -22.05
C CYS A 13 9.47 7.70 -22.79
N ILE A 14 9.90 6.62 -22.16
CA ILE A 14 9.88 5.26 -22.72
C ILE A 14 8.92 4.41 -21.90
N VAL A 15 7.90 3.84 -22.54
CA VAL A 15 6.95 2.94 -21.87
C VAL A 15 7.35 1.50 -22.14
N LEU A 16 7.59 0.73 -21.07
CA LEU A 16 8.08 -0.64 -21.11
C LEU A 16 6.97 -1.62 -20.66
N PRO A 17 6.57 -2.58 -21.52
CA PRO A 17 5.64 -3.63 -21.12
C PRO A 17 6.24 -4.51 -20.00
N GLY A 18 5.46 -4.76 -18.95
CA GLY A 18 5.88 -5.67 -17.88
C GLY A 18 7.02 -5.15 -16.99
N PHE A 19 7.30 -3.85 -17.03
CA PHE A 19 8.31 -3.23 -16.18
C PHE A 19 7.96 -3.37 -14.69
N GLN A 20 8.91 -3.79 -13.87
CA GLN A 20 8.66 -4.11 -12.46
C GLN A 20 8.36 -2.88 -11.58
N TYR A 21 8.94 -1.72 -11.91
CA TYR A 21 8.73 -0.47 -11.15
C TYR A 21 7.63 0.40 -11.77
N GLY A 22 7.17 1.42 -11.03
CA GLY A 22 6.24 2.42 -11.59
C GLY A 22 6.89 3.23 -12.70
N GLY A 23 8.06 3.80 -12.40
CA GLY A 23 8.95 4.48 -13.31
C GLY A 23 10.41 4.33 -12.88
N MET A 24 11.33 4.86 -13.70
CA MET A 24 12.75 4.96 -13.38
C MET A 24 13.32 6.20 -14.07
N GLU A 25 14.03 7.02 -13.31
CA GLU A 25 14.37 8.40 -13.61
C GLU A 25 15.56 8.60 -14.55
N HIS A 26 15.97 7.60 -15.33
CA HIS A 26 17.20 7.71 -16.14
C HIS A 26 17.26 9.00 -16.96
N THR A 27 18.32 9.80 -16.75
CA THR A 27 18.50 11.10 -17.39
C THR A 27 18.42 10.99 -18.91
N GLY A 28 17.44 11.67 -19.51
CA GLY A 28 17.22 11.69 -20.95
C GLY A 28 16.52 10.45 -21.53
N ALA A 29 16.07 9.52 -20.70
CA ALA A 29 15.28 8.34 -21.09
C ALA A 29 14.49 7.76 -19.90
N THR A 30 13.56 8.55 -19.37
CA THR A 30 12.72 8.13 -18.24
C THR A 30 11.83 6.94 -18.64
N LEU A 31 11.91 5.86 -17.87
CA LEU A 31 11.17 4.63 -18.13
C LEU A 31 9.87 4.62 -17.34
N TYR A 32 8.80 4.07 -17.92
CA TYR A 32 7.51 3.94 -17.26
C TYR A 32 6.89 2.57 -17.51
N ASN A 33 6.16 2.07 -16.53
CA ASN A 33 5.33 0.88 -16.67
C ASN A 33 4.07 1.18 -17.50
N ASP A 34 3.81 0.31 -18.49
CA ASP A 34 2.67 0.40 -19.40
C ASP A 34 1.32 0.51 -18.70
N ARG A 35 1.08 -0.29 -17.66
CA ARG A 35 -0.16 -0.29 -16.86
C ARG A 35 -0.37 0.99 -16.06
N ARG A 36 0.70 1.74 -15.77
CA ARG A 36 0.62 3.04 -15.07
C ARG A 36 0.36 4.19 -16.03
N ILE A 37 0.76 4.05 -17.29
CA ILE A 37 0.66 5.12 -18.31
C ILE A 37 -0.60 4.98 -19.17
N PHE A 38 -0.89 3.77 -19.66
CA PHE A 38 -2.04 3.51 -20.51
C PHE A 38 -3.26 3.16 -19.66
N LEU A 39 -4.16 4.13 -19.51
CA LEU A 39 -5.42 3.97 -18.80
C LEU A 39 -6.52 3.49 -19.75
N GLU A 40 -7.42 2.66 -19.24
CA GLU A 40 -8.57 2.18 -20.00
C GLU A 40 -9.63 3.27 -20.16
N LYS A 41 -10.52 3.09 -21.14
CA LYS A 41 -11.64 4.01 -21.35
C LYS A 41 -12.61 3.90 -20.17
N GLY A 42 -12.82 5.02 -19.48
CA GLY A 42 -13.68 5.07 -18.29
C GLY A 42 -12.91 5.01 -16.97
N SER A 43 -11.56 5.02 -17.01
CA SER A 43 -10.74 5.13 -15.80
C SER A 43 -11.14 6.32 -14.93
N GLY A 44 -11.17 6.07 -13.62
CA GLY A 44 -11.59 7.04 -12.62
C GLY A 44 -10.55 8.12 -12.35
N ILE A 45 -10.94 9.14 -11.61
CA ILE A 45 -10.07 10.24 -11.19
C ILE A 45 -8.81 9.76 -10.46
N SER A 46 -8.91 8.75 -9.61
CA SER A 46 -7.77 8.18 -8.87
C SER A 46 -6.69 7.64 -9.82
N GLU A 47 -7.07 6.90 -10.86
CA GLU A 47 -6.13 6.36 -11.85
C GLU A 47 -5.47 7.48 -12.66
N MET A 48 -6.24 8.49 -13.04
CA MET A 48 -5.71 9.66 -13.75
C MET A 48 -4.71 10.44 -12.90
N MET A 49 -5.02 10.68 -11.62
CA MET A 49 -4.14 11.33 -10.66
C MET A 49 -2.88 10.50 -10.40
N ASN A 50 -2.99 9.20 -10.20
CA ASN A 50 -1.85 8.30 -9.98
C ASN A 50 -0.88 8.31 -11.18
N ARG A 51 -1.41 8.28 -12.42
CA ARG A 51 -0.57 8.40 -13.61
C ARG A 51 0.15 9.75 -13.67
N PHE A 52 -0.58 10.84 -13.43
CA PHE A 52 0.01 12.17 -13.50
C PHE A 52 1.05 12.39 -12.39
N SER A 53 0.76 11.93 -11.18
CA SER A 53 1.68 11.96 -10.04
C SER A 53 2.94 11.17 -10.32
N LEU A 54 2.84 9.99 -10.94
CA LEU A 54 4.02 9.22 -11.38
C LEU A 54 4.88 10.01 -12.36
N ILE A 55 4.28 10.62 -13.40
CA ILE A 55 5.04 11.45 -14.36
C ILE A 55 5.71 12.63 -13.64
N ALA A 56 5.01 13.28 -12.71
CA ALA A 56 5.55 14.39 -11.93
C ALA A 56 6.69 13.95 -11.00
N HIS A 57 6.60 12.76 -10.41
CA HIS A 57 7.62 12.13 -9.57
C HIS A 57 8.92 11.92 -10.36
N GLU A 58 8.84 11.20 -11.49
CA GLU A 58 10.02 10.97 -12.33
C GLU A 58 10.60 12.27 -12.92
N THR A 59 9.75 13.26 -13.19
CA THR A 59 10.20 14.58 -13.65
C THR A 59 10.96 15.33 -12.56
N ALA A 60 10.53 15.22 -11.30
CA ALA A 60 11.17 15.89 -10.17
C ALA A 60 12.59 15.32 -9.91
N HIS A 61 12.81 14.04 -10.18
CA HIS A 61 14.12 13.40 -10.05
C HIS A 61 15.23 14.06 -10.87
N MET A 62 14.87 14.70 -11.99
CA MET A 62 15.80 15.45 -12.84
C MET A 62 16.55 16.54 -12.06
N TRP A 63 15.95 17.10 -11.00
CA TRP A 63 16.62 18.03 -10.09
C TRP A 63 17.06 17.36 -8.78
N PHE A 64 16.29 16.39 -8.28
CA PHE A 64 16.50 15.75 -6.98
C PHE A 64 16.77 14.24 -7.14
N GLY A 65 18.04 13.87 -7.16
CA GLY A 65 18.49 12.52 -7.50
C GLY A 65 19.54 12.57 -8.61
N ASP A 66 19.22 13.20 -9.74
CA ASP A 66 20.11 13.24 -10.90
C ASP A 66 21.04 14.46 -10.92
N TYR A 67 20.49 15.66 -10.72
CA TYR A 67 21.28 16.90 -10.72
C TYR A 67 21.99 17.16 -9.39
N VAL A 68 21.37 16.76 -8.28
CA VAL A 68 22.01 16.64 -6.96
C VAL A 68 21.72 15.24 -6.43
N THR A 69 22.76 14.45 -6.23
CA THR A 69 22.65 13.02 -5.84
C THR A 69 23.06 12.84 -4.38
N MET A 70 22.51 11.84 -3.68
CA MET A 70 22.97 11.54 -2.33
C MET A 70 24.47 11.16 -2.29
N LYS A 71 25.16 11.43 -1.18
CA LYS A 71 26.57 11.02 -1.00
C LYS A 71 26.74 9.50 -0.88
N TRP A 72 25.78 8.85 -0.24
CA TRP A 72 25.73 7.40 -0.04
C TRP A 72 24.28 6.93 0.06
N PHE A 73 24.04 5.62 -0.13
CA PHE A 73 22.68 5.07 -0.20
C PHE A 73 21.92 5.04 1.13
N ASP A 74 22.58 5.26 2.27
CA ASP A 74 21.88 5.53 3.54
C ASP A 74 21.00 6.79 3.48
N ASP A 75 21.31 7.72 2.58
CA ASP A 75 20.52 8.89 2.23
C ASP A 75 19.72 8.74 0.93
N VAL A 76 19.51 7.52 0.41
CA VAL A 76 18.70 7.29 -0.82
C VAL A 76 17.28 7.86 -0.71
N TRP A 77 16.75 7.91 0.51
CA TRP A 77 15.45 8.48 0.79
C TRP A 77 15.35 9.96 0.39
N THR A 78 16.48 10.69 0.33
CA THR A 78 16.51 12.12 -0.01
C THR A 78 16.07 12.39 -1.45
N LYS A 79 16.41 11.52 -2.42
CA LYS A 79 15.87 11.67 -3.78
C LYS A 79 14.37 11.38 -3.85
N GLU A 80 13.93 10.34 -3.14
CA GLU A 80 12.53 9.87 -3.15
C GLU A 80 11.59 10.85 -2.45
N VAL A 81 12.03 11.44 -1.34
CA VAL A 81 11.22 12.40 -0.58
C VAL A 81 10.94 13.65 -1.39
N PHE A 82 11.95 14.18 -2.09
CA PHE A 82 11.78 15.34 -2.96
C PHE A 82 10.88 15.02 -4.14
N ALA A 83 11.08 13.87 -4.79
CA ALA A 83 10.26 13.48 -5.93
C ALA A 83 8.79 13.35 -5.57
N ASN A 84 8.47 12.69 -4.45
CA ASN A 84 7.10 12.58 -3.95
C ASN A 84 6.51 13.91 -3.49
N TYR A 85 7.27 14.73 -2.76
CA TYR A 85 6.83 16.05 -2.30
C TYR A 85 6.47 16.97 -3.49
N PHE A 86 7.36 17.09 -4.47
CA PHE A 86 7.10 17.91 -5.65
C PHE A 86 6.02 17.30 -6.55
N ALA A 87 5.93 15.97 -6.66
CA ALA A 87 4.84 15.31 -7.37
C ALA A 87 3.48 15.66 -6.76
N ALA A 88 3.36 15.69 -5.43
CA ALA A 88 2.13 16.09 -4.75
C ALA A 88 1.76 17.55 -5.07
N LEU A 89 2.72 18.48 -5.03
CA LEU A 89 2.49 19.89 -5.38
C LEU A 89 2.10 20.11 -6.86
N ILE A 90 2.76 19.40 -7.79
CA ILE A 90 2.46 19.52 -9.22
C ILE A 90 1.09 18.90 -9.54
N THR A 91 0.78 17.77 -8.91
CA THR A 91 -0.53 17.11 -9.04
C THR A 91 -1.64 17.98 -8.48
N ALA A 92 -1.40 18.61 -7.34
CA ALA A 92 -2.31 19.58 -6.73
C ALA A 92 -2.68 20.74 -7.66
N GLU A 93 -1.69 21.31 -8.35
CA GLU A 93 -1.92 22.37 -9.34
C GLU A 93 -2.73 21.87 -10.54
N LYS A 94 -2.54 20.61 -10.94
CA LYS A 94 -3.24 19.98 -12.07
C LYS A 94 -4.70 19.64 -11.75
N TYR A 95 -5.00 19.27 -10.51
CA TYR A 95 -6.31 18.82 -10.05
C TYR A 95 -6.82 19.71 -8.90
N PRO A 96 -7.05 21.03 -9.14
CA PRO A 96 -7.36 21.98 -8.08
C PRO A 96 -8.70 21.74 -7.37
N ASP A 97 -9.60 20.96 -8.00
CA ASP A 97 -10.91 20.59 -7.44
C ASP A 97 -10.85 19.36 -6.51
N VAL A 98 -9.67 18.74 -6.37
CA VAL A 98 -9.41 17.64 -5.43
C VAL A 98 -8.58 18.17 -4.26
N ASP A 99 -8.99 17.83 -3.04
CA ASP A 99 -8.22 18.20 -1.86
C ASP A 99 -6.85 17.49 -1.85
N ASN A 100 -5.77 18.28 -1.84
CA ASN A 100 -4.40 17.76 -1.94
C ASN A 100 -3.97 16.96 -0.71
N SER A 101 -4.63 17.14 0.43
CA SER A 101 -4.38 16.35 1.64
C SER A 101 -4.59 14.84 1.42
N PHE A 102 -5.38 14.43 0.43
CA PHE A 102 -5.59 13.01 0.13
C PHE A 102 -4.30 12.27 -0.22
N ALA A 103 -3.36 12.90 -0.91
CA ALA A 103 -2.06 12.29 -1.22
C ALA A 103 -1.29 11.97 0.07
N PHE A 104 -1.25 12.92 1.01
CA PHE A 104 -0.57 12.77 2.30
C PHE A 104 -1.29 11.78 3.24
N LEU A 105 -2.63 11.72 3.18
CA LEU A 105 -3.43 10.74 3.91
C LEU A 105 -3.17 9.30 3.45
N ASP A 106 -3.00 9.10 2.14
CA ASP A 106 -2.61 7.80 1.58
C ASP A 106 -1.20 7.40 2.01
N TYR A 107 -0.27 8.37 2.02
CA TYR A 107 1.06 8.16 2.56
C TYR A 107 1.04 7.77 4.05
N ALA A 108 0.21 8.42 4.87
CA ALA A 108 0.19 8.17 6.31
C ALA A 108 -0.23 6.74 6.62
N SER A 109 -1.25 6.24 5.93
CA SER A 109 -1.75 4.87 6.12
C SER A 109 -0.67 3.80 5.81
N ALA A 110 0.09 4.00 4.73
CA ALA A 110 1.18 3.11 4.34
C ALA A 110 2.37 3.21 5.31
N ALA A 111 2.75 4.41 5.73
CA ALA A 111 3.82 4.62 6.69
C ALA A 111 3.51 4.01 8.08
N TYR A 112 2.27 4.19 8.56
CA TYR A 112 1.82 3.61 9.82
C TYR A 112 1.91 2.08 9.82
N SER A 113 1.74 1.44 8.65
CA SER A 113 1.86 -0.03 8.52
C SER A 113 3.25 -0.57 8.86
N VAL A 114 4.28 0.29 8.87
CA VAL A 114 5.63 -0.06 9.31
C VAL A 114 5.91 0.50 10.71
N ASP A 115 5.61 1.78 10.94
CA ASP A 115 5.93 2.47 12.20
C ASP A 115 5.22 1.90 13.43
N ARG A 116 4.10 1.18 13.26
CA ARG A 116 3.40 0.49 14.35
C ARG A 116 4.01 -0.87 14.73
N THR A 117 4.94 -1.38 13.93
CA THR A 117 5.46 -2.75 14.07
C THR A 117 6.76 -2.78 14.88
N GLU A 118 7.13 -3.96 15.39
CA GLU A 118 8.45 -4.17 16.00
C GLU A 118 9.61 -4.03 15.01
N GLY A 119 9.31 -4.12 13.71
CA GLY A 119 10.26 -3.87 12.62
C GLY A 119 10.31 -2.41 12.17
N ALA A 120 9.79 -1.45 12.95
CA ALA A 120 9.84 -0.04 12.61
C ALA A 120 11.28 0.46 12.43
N ASN A 121 11.48 1.34 11.45
CA ASN A 121 12.79 1.89 11.09
C ASN A 121 12.73 3.41 10.94
N ALA A 122 13.88 4.07 11.14
CA ALA A 122 14.04 5.50 10.89
C ALA A 122 13.98 5.79 9.38
N ILE A 123 13.79 7.06 9.00
CA ILE A 123 13.86 7.48 7.59
C ILE A 123 15.29 7.29 7.07
N LYS A 124 16.27 7.82 7.81
CA LYS A 124 17.69 7.59 7.54
C LYS A 124 18.11 6.30 8.22
N GLN A 125 18.57 5.33 7.43
CA GLN A 125 19.00 4.03 7.92
C GLN A 125 20.47 3.81 7.61
N PRO A 126 21.28 3.33 8.57
CA PRO A 126 22.68 3.02 8.28
C PRO A 126 22.77 1.90 7.25
N LEU A 127 23.59 2.10 6.22
CA LEU A 127 23.80 1.10 5.18
C LEU A 127 25.30 0.80 5.05
N ALA A 128 25.72 -0.36 5.55
CA ALA A 128 27.12 -0.78 5.50
C ALA A 128 27.54 -1.27 4.10
N ASN A 129 26.62 -1.87 3.34
CA ASN A 129 26.91 -2.47 2.04
C ASN A 129 25.80 -2.15 1.02
N LEU A 130 26.21 -1.80 -0.20
CA LEU A 130 25.32 -1.55 -1.33
C LEU A 130 24.47 -2.75 -1.73
N SER A 131 24.89 -3.98 -1.44
CA SER A 131 24.07 -5.20 -1.69
C SER A 131 22.74 -5.17 -0.95
N ASP A 132 22.66 -4.41 0.14
CA ASP A 132 21.48 -4.32 0.99
C ASP A 132 20.65 -3.06 0.71
N ALA A 133 21.07 -2.24 -0.26
CA ALA A 133 20.40 -0.99 -0.61
C ALA A 133 18.93 -1.22 -1.02
N GLY A 134 18.59 -2.39 -1.57
CA GLY A 134 17.20 -2.74 -1.87
C GLY A 134 16.32 -2.78 -0.60
N LEU A 135 16.88 -3.24 0.52
CA LEU A 135 16.12 -3.49 1.74
C LEU A 135 15.72 -2.23 2.49
N ILE A 136 16.42 -1.10 2.30
CA ILE A 136 16.06 0.17 2.94
C ILE A 136 14.84 0.82 2.27
N TYR A 137 14.54 0.47 1.00
CA TYR A 137 13.32 0.92 0.34
C TYR A 137 12.07 0.34 1.02
N GLY A 138 10.99 1.12 0.98
CA GLY A 138 9.70 0.75 1.57
C GLY A 138 8.89 1.97 1.99
N ASN A 139 7.79 1.71 2.72
CA ASN A 139 6.79 2.72 3.04
C ASN A 139 7.33 3.91 3.84
N ILE A 140 8.38 3.73 4.65
CA ILE A 140 8.99 4.84 5.38
C ILE A 140 9.62 5.86 4.41
N ILE A 141 10.38 5.40 3.40
CA ILE A 141 11.00 6.28 2.40
C ILE A 141 9.95 6.90 1.48
N TYR A 142 9.05 6.09 0.94
CA TYR A 142 8.08 6.55 -0.07
C TYR A 142 6.87 7.28 0.51
N ASN A 143 6.60 7.13 1.81
CA ASN A 143 5.36 7.65 2.41
C ASN A 143 5.58 8.48 3.69
N LYS A 144 6.37 8.02 4.67
CA LYS A 144 6.65 8.83 5.86
C LYS A 144 7.49 10.06 5.51
N ALA A 145 8.56 9.88 4.75
CA ALA A 145 9.46 10.98 4.44
C ALA A 145 8.78 12.15 3.71
N PRO A 146 7.89 11.95 2.71
CA PRO A 146 7.12 13.03 2.10
C PRO A 146 6.22 13.80 3.07
N ILE A 147 5.63 13.12 4.06
CA ILE A 147 4.84 13.77 5.12
C ILE A 147 5.76 14.62 5.99
N VAL A 148 6.90 14.08 6.42
CA VAL A 148 7.89 14.81 7.22
C VAL A 148 8.43 16.02 6.45
N MET A 149 8.61 15.91 5.13
CA MET A 149 9.01 17.03 4.27
C MET A 149 7.93 18.11 4.13
N GLU A 150 6.66 17.73 4.02
CA GLU A 150 5.55 18.68 4.07
C GLU A 150 5.46 19.37 5.44
N MET A 151 5.66 18.63 6.53
CA MET A 151 5.74 19.21 7.88
C MET A 151 6.86 20.24 7.98
N LEU A 152 8.04 19.95 7.43
CA LEU A 152 9.16 20.88 7.36
C LEU A 152 8.80 22.14 6.55
N ALA A 153 8.29 21.94 5.35
CA ALA A 153 7.94 23.01 4.43
C ALA A 153 6.84 23.93 5.00
N ARG A 154 5.91 23.41 5.81
CA ARG A 154 4.88 24.18 6.52
C ARG A 154 5.38 24.88 7.78
N LYS A 155 6.42 24.32 8.43
CA LYS A 155 7.08 24.95 9.58
C LYS A 155 7.86 26.20 9.14
N MET A 156 8.37 26.16 7.92
CA MET A 156 8.89 27.31 7.20
C MET A 156 7.77 28.05 6.47
N ASP A 157 7.99 29.30 6.08
CA ASP A 157 7.12 29.93 5.08
C ASP A 157 7.47 29.47 3.65
N PRO A 158 6.51 29.45 2.70
CA PRO A 158 6.73 28.94 1.35
C PRO A 158 7.86 29.64 0.57
N GLU A 159 8.08 30.92 0.81
CA GLU A 159 9.10 31.73 0.16
C GLU A 159 10.49 31.36 0.68
N SER A 160 10.67 31.26 1.99
CA SER A 160 11.89 30.84 2.66
C SER A 160 12.28 29.41 2.28
N PHE A 161 11.32 28.47 2.31
CA PHE A 161 11.58 27.09 1.89
C PHE A 161 12.03 27.06 0.41
N ARG A 162 11.33 27.76 -0.48
CA ARG A 162 11.71 27.84 -1.90
C ARG A 162 13.09 28.49 -2.09
N ALA A 163 13.45 29.50 -1.32
CA ALA A 163 14.77 30.13 -1.38
C ALA A 163 15.87 29.14 -0.97
N GLY A 164 15.69 28.41 0.13
CA GLY A 164 16.62 27.37 0.57
C GLY A 164 16.77 26.22 -0.43
N ILE A 165 15.68 25.75 -1.06
CA ILE A 165 15.77 24.75 -2.14
C ILE A 165 16.58 25.26 -3.34
N ARG A 166 16.46 26.55 -3.69
CA ARG A 166 17.26 27.15 -4.77
C ARG A 166 18.74 27.25 -4.40
N GLU A 167 19.06 27.62 -3.16
CA GLU A 167 20.43 27.63 -2.66
C GLU A 167 21.01 26.22 -2.71
N TYR A 168 20.29 25.22 -2.19
CA TYR A 168 20.69 23.80 -2.23
C TYR A 168 21.02 23.31 -3.65
N LEU A 169 20.11 23.51 -4.61
CA LEU A 169 20.34 23.10 -6.00
C LEU A 169 21.50 23.86 -6.66
N THR A 170 21.74 25.10 -6.27
CA THR A 170 22.85 25.91 -6.82
C THR A 170 24.19 25.51 -6.21
N GLU A 171 24.24 25.30 -4.90
CA GLU A 171 25.45 24.95 -4.15
C GLU A 171 25.96 23.55 -4.51
N TYR A 172 25.06 22.58 -4.66
CA TYR A 172 25.40 21.17 -4.94
C TYR A 172 25.19 20.76 -6.40
N ALA A 173 25.11 21.73 -7.32
CA ALA A 173 24.91 21.51 -8.75
C ALA A 173 25.87 20.45 -9.33
N TYR A 174 25.33 19.40 -9.97
CA TYR A 174 26.07 18.27 -10.53
C TYR A 174 26.99 17.56 -9.52
N GLY A 175 26.66 17.64 -8.23
CA GLY A 175 27.44 17.10 -7.14
C GLY A 175 26.61 16.27 -6.17
N ASN A 176 27.18 16.05 -4.99
CA ASN A 176 26.57 15.22 -3.95
C ASN A 176 26.27 16.01 -2.68
N ALA A 177 25.12 15.75 -2.08
CA ALA A 177 24.72 16.29 -0.78
C ALA A 177 24.15 15.17 0.11
N ASP A 178 24.26 15.33 1.41
CA ASP A 178 23.50 14.52 2.38
C ASP A 178 22.35 15.35 2.94
N TRP A 179 21.51 14.72 3.77
CA TRP A 179 20.40 15.41 4.41
C TRP A 179 20.86 16.60 5.29
N GLU A 180 22.00 16.45 5.96
CA GLU A 180 22.48 17.49 6.88
C GLU A 180 22.94 18.75 6.13
N CYS A 181 23.49 18.58 4.92
CA CYS A 181 23.76 19.68 4.00
C CYS A 181 22.50 20.49 3.68
N LEU A 182 21.35 19.83 3.45
CA LEU A 182 20.07 20.53 3.21
C LEU A 182 19.58 21.24 4.48
N VAL A 183 19.57 20.56 5.63
CA VAL A 183 19.14 21.13 6.90
C VAL A 183 19.94 22.39 7.23
N ALA A 184 21.27 22.36 7.07
CA ALA A 184 22.13 23.50 7.32
C ALA A 184 21.87 24.69 6.37
N ILE A 185 21.36 24.46 5.15
CA ILE A 185 20.92 25.52 4.24
C ILE A 185 19.57 26.08 4.71
N LEU A 186 18.60 25.20 4.99
CA LEU A 186 17.25 25.62 5.39
C LEU A 186 17.25 26.38 6.73
N ASP A 187 18.12 26.01 7.68
CA ASP A 187 18.31 26.69 8.97
C ASP A 187 18.66 28.18 8.82
N LYS A 188 19.28 28.59 7.70
CA LYS A 188 19.60 30.01 7.44
C LYS A 188 18.35 30.85 7.18
N TYR A 189 17.23 30.20 6.86
CA TYR A 189 15.99 30.82 6.38
C TYR A 189 14.83 30.71 7.39
N THR A 190 15.08 30.22 8.60
CA THR A 190 14.06 30.13 9.66
C THR A 190 14.68 30.31 11.04
N ASP A 191 13.91 30.79 12.01
CA ASP A 191 14.32 30.86 13.42
C ASP A 191 14.10 29.53 14.16
N GLU A 192 13.54 28.54 13.47
CA GLU A 192 13.31 27.19 13.98
C GLU A 192 14.61 26.39 14.05
N ASP A 193 14.78 25.57 15.09
CA ASP A 193 15.90 24.63 15.19
C ASP A 193 15.62 23.37 14.34
N LEU A 194 15.94 23.43 13.04
CA LEU A 194 15.67 22.30 12.14
C LEU A 194 16.62 21.14 12.38
N ALA A 195 17.79 21.37 12.97
CA ALA A 195 18.69 20.29 13.38
C ALA A 195 18.06 19.39 14.45
N THR A 196 17.49 19.98 15.51
CA THR A 196 16.76 19.23 16.54
C THR A 196 15.50 18.57 15.96
N TRP A 197 14.73 19.30 15.15
CA TRP A 197 13.54 18.74 14.50
C TRP A 197 13.90 17.55 13.58
N SER A 198 14.96 17.66 12.79
CA SER A 198 15.48 16.61 11.91
C SER A 198 15.84 15.37 12.70
N HIS A 199 16.55 15.53 13.82
CA HIS A 199 16.91 14.41 14.69
C HIS A 199 15.66 13.62 15.15
N ASP A 200 14.58 14.30 15.52
CA ASP A 200 13.38 13.64 16.01
C ASP A 200 12.56 12.94 14.91
N TRP A 201 12.53 13.49 13.70
CA TRP A 201 11.69 12.96 12.62
C TRP A 201 12.41 12.05 11.62
N VAL A 202 13.70 12.27 11.39
CA VAL A 202 14.49 11.56 10.36
C VAL A 202 15.30 10.42 10.96
N HIS A 203 15.85 10.62 12.16
CA HIS A 203 16.80 9.69 12.78
C HIS A 203 16.17 8.73 13.79
N LYS A 204 14.88 8.90 14.13
CA LYS A 204 14.14 8.01 15.03
C LYS A 204 13.08 7.19 14.30
N PRO A 205 12.93 5.88 14.63
CA PRO A 205 11.84 5.06 14.14
C PRO A 205 10.52 5.39 14.87
N GLY A 206 9.41 4.94 14.30
CA GLY A 206 8.10 5.01 14.94
C GLY A 206 7.43 6.38 14.82
N MET A 207 6.33 6.56 15.54
CA MET A 207 5.51 7.76 15.47
C MET A 207 5.26 8.35 16.87
N PRO A 208 5.07 9.68 16.99
CA PRO A 208 4.69 10.28 18.26
C PRO A 208 3.36 9.72 18.78
N HIS A 209 3.22 9.67 20.09
CA HIS A 209 2.02 9.20 20.77
C HIS A 209 1.36 10.35 21.54
N TYR A 210 0.13 10.68 21.17
CA TYR A 210 -0.68 11.74 21.75
C TYR A 210 -1.90 11.17 22.48
N LYS A 211 -2.07 11.52 23.76
CA LYS A 211 -3.30 11.21 24.49
C LYS A 211 -4.33 12.29 24.23
N VAL A 212 -5.52 11.89 23.82
CA VAL A 212 -6.61 12.79 23.43
C VAL A 212 -7.85 12.54 24.28
N ASP A 213 -8.25 13.57 25.03
CA ASP A 213 -9.49 13.58 25.81
C ASP A 213 -10.58 14.49 25.22
N SER A 214 -10.26 15.26 24.18
CA SER A 214 -11.20 16.11 23.45
C SER A 214 -10.90 16.16 21.96
N LEU A 215 -11.95 16.15 21.13
CA LEU A 215 -11.81 16.33 19.67
C LEU A 215 -11.15 17.65 19.27
N THR A 216 -11.17 18.67 20.13
CA THR A 216 -10.49 19.95 19.87
C THR A 216 -8.97 19.84 19.86
N GLN A 217 -8.40 18.73 20.35
CA GLN A 217 -6.96 18.45 20.31
C GLN A 217 -6.53 17.73 19.02
N ILE A 218 -7.48 17.34 18.17
CA ILE A 218 -7.22 16.68 16.90
C ILE A 218 -7.47 17.66 15.77
N ASP A 219 -6.49 17.77 14.89
CA ASP A 219 -6.65 18.47 13.62
C ASP A 219 -6.78 17.42 12.50
N LEU A 220 -7.97 17.42 11.88
CA LEU A 220 -8.36 16.47 10.84
C LEU A 220 -7.91 16.88 9.43
N ASN A 221 -7.03 17.88 9.29
CA ASN A 221 -6.50 18.29 7.98
C ASN A 221 -5.68 17.23 7.24
N GLY A 222 -5.36 16.10 7.90
CA GLY A 222 -4.67 14.97 7.28
C GLY A 222 -3.16 15.13 7.10
N LEU A 223 -2.58 16.18 7.70
CA LEU A 223 -1.17 16.53 7.55
C LEU A 223 -0.37 16.33 8.85
N ASN A 224 -1.01 15.84 9.91
CA ASN A 224 -0.34 15.51 11.16
C ASN A 224 -0.04 14.02 11.23
N TYR A 225 1.16 13.66 11.72
CA TYR A 225 1.64 12.30 11.82
C TYR A 225 1.80 11.89 13.29
N GLY A 226 1.16 10.80 13.70
CA GLY A 226 1.21 10.28 15.06
C GLY A 226 0.03 9.38 15.41
N PHE A 227 0.23 8.58 16.45
CA PHE A 227 -0.84 7.82 17.08
C PHE A 227 -1.59 8.71 18.08
N TYR A 228 -2.87 8.92 17.82
CA TYR A 228 -3.78 9.66 18.71
C TYR A 228 -4.61 8.68 19.52
N GLU A 229 -4.20 8.40 20.75
CA GLU A 229 -4.92 7.53 21.70
C GLU A 229 -6.19 8.24 22.18
N LEU A 230 -7.34 7.74 21.72
CA LEU A 230 -8.64 8.31 22.04
C LEU A 230 -9.26 7.63 23.26
N THR A 231 -10.03 8.40 24.03
CA THR A 231 -11.00 7.82 24.98
C THR A 231 -12.20 7.22 24.24
N ASP A 232 -12.95 6.34 24.91
CA ASP A 232 -14.17 5.72 24.34
C ASP A 232 -15.20 6.78 23.91
N GLU A 233 -15.39 7.83 24.72
CA GLU A 233 -16.30 8.95 24.45
C GLU A 233 -15.88 9.71 23.18
N VAL A 234 -14.58 9.97 23.03
CA VAL A 234 -14.01 10.67 21.88
C VAL A 234 -14.12 9.81 20.62
N SER A 235 -13.81 8.51 20.72
CA SER A 235 -13.97 7.55 19.61
C SER A 235 -15.42 7.47 19.13
N ALA A 236 -16.38 7.32 20.05
CA ALA A 236 -17.80 7.27 19.72
C ALA A 236 -18.27 8.57 19.07
N THR A 237 -17.85 9.72 19.60
CA THR A 237 -18.19 11.03 19.04
C THR A 237 -17.59 11.23 17.64
N LEU A 238 -16.34 10.80 17.42
CA LEU A 238 -15.69 10.91 16.11
C LEU A 238 -16.36 10.03 15.06
N MET A 239 -16.64 8.75 15.39
CA MET A 239 -17.37 7.83 14.51
C MET A 239 -18.74 8.42 14.11
N LYS A 240 -19.48 8.95 15.08
CA LYS A 240 -20.76 9.64 14.84
C LYS A 240 -20.60 10.85 13.92
N ASN A 241 -19.60 11.69 14.16
CA ASN A 241 -19.34 12.88 13.34
C ASN A 241 -19.03 12.52 11.88
N VAL A 242 -18.26 11.46 11.63
CA VAL A 242 -17.92 11.01 10.27
C VAL A 242 -19.16 10.61 9.46
N VAL A 243 -20.16 10.01 10.11
CA VAL A 243 -21.40 9.55 9.44
C VAL A 243 -22.44 10.67 9.33
N GLU A 244 -22.64 11.45 10.39
CA GLU A 244 -23.79 12.36 10.54
C GLU A 244 -23.48 13.83 10.27
N LYS A 245 -22.23 14.29 10.46
CA LYS A 245 -21.87 15.70 10.30
C LYS A 245 -21.31 16.01 8.91
N PRO A 246 -21.40 17.28 8.45
CA PRO A 246 -20.85 17.71 7.17
C PRO A 246 -19.33 17.92 7.25
N LEU A 247 -18.58 16.89 7.62
CA LEU A 247 -17.12 16.89 7.48
C LEU A 247 -16.73 16.85 6.00
N SER A 248 -15.64 17.54 5.65
CA SER A 248 -15.06 17.42 4.32
C SER A 248 -14.62 15.97 4.05
N PRO A 249 -14.50 15.56 2.78
CA PRO A 249 -13.97 14.24 2.44
C PRO A 249 -12.57 13.96 3.05
N SER A 250 -11.67 14.95 3.07
CA SER A 250 -10.34 14.83 3.68
C SER A 250 -10.40 14.67 5.20
N GLU A 251 -11.28 15.43 5.89
CA GLU A 251 -11.50 15.29 7.33
C GLU A 251 -12.03 13.89 7.68
N LYS A 252 -12.96 13.34 6.87
CA LYS A 252 -13.44 11.97 7.02
C LYS A 252 -12.31 10.96 6.83
N ALA A 253 -11.48 11.14 5.82
CA ALA A 253 -10.34 10.26 5.57
C ALA A 253 -9.30 10.30 6.70
N SER A 254 -9.00 11.49 7.23
CA SER A 254 -8.13 11.66 8.42
C SER A 254 -8.72 10.95 9.64
N ALA A 255 -10.01 11.15 9.91
CA ALA A 255 -10.70 10.50 11.02
C ALA A 255 -10.68 8.97 10.89
N LEU A 256 -10.84 8.43 9.67
CA LEU A 256 -10.73 6.98 9.41
C LEU A 256 -9.35 6.42 9.76
N ILE A 257 -8.27 7.17 9.50
CA ILE A 257 -6.91 6.75 9.89
C ILE A 257 -6.79 6.69 11.41
N ILE A 258 -7.18 7.77 12.10
CA ILE A 258 -7.11 7.85 13.57
C ILE A 258 -7.93 6.73 14.23
N LEU A 259 -9.17 6.53 13.78
CA LEU A 259 -10.05 5.49 14.32
C LEU A 259 -9.50 4.08 14.04
N TYR A 260 -8.88 3.86 12.88
CA TYR A 260 -8.27 2.57 12.55
C TYR A 260 -7.11 2.23 13.49
N GLU A 261 -6.25 3.19 13.81
CA GLU A 261 -5.19 2.97 14.80
C GLU A 261 -5.76 2.61 16.17
N ASN A 262 -6.86 3.23 16.58
CA ASN A 262 -7.52 2.90 17.86
C ASN A 262 -8.19 1.51 17.83
N TYR A 263 -8.72 1.09 16.68
CA TYR A 263 -9.15 -0.31 16.48
C TYR A 263 -7.97 -1.28 16.60
N LEU A 264 -6.86 -1.02 15.88
CA LEU A 264 -5.67 -1.89 15.91
C LEU A 264 -5.05 -2.01 17.31
N ASN A 265 -5.21 -0.98 18.15
CA ASN A 265 -4.78 -0.96 19.55
C ASN A 265 -5.90 -1.38 20.53
N GLU A 266 -6.90 -2.14 20.06
CA GLU A 266 -7.98 -2.74 20.86
C GLU A 266 -8.84 -1.76 21.67
N ARG A 267 -8.81 -0.46 21.32
CA ARG A 267 -9.64 0.57 21.98
C ARG A 267 -11.04 0.69 21.39
N ILE A 268 -11.22 0.18 20.18
CA ILE A 268 -12.52 0.06 19.53
C ILE A 268 -12.73 -1.41 19.18
N SER A 269 -13.83 -2.00 19.62
CA SER A 269 -14.13 -3.39 19.28
C SER A 269 -14.35 -3.59 17.78
N GLY A 270 -13.97 -4.76 17.26
CA GLY A 270 -14.16 -5.11 15.85
C GLY A 270 -15.62 -5.00 15.38
N SER A 271 -16.59 -5.36 16.23
CA SER A 271 -18.03 -5.25 15.91
C SER A 271 -18.49 -3.79 15.79
N ASN A 272 -18.09 -2.93 16.72
CA ASN A 272 -18.44 -1.50 16.71
C ASN A 272 -17.80 -0.81 15.51
N TYR A 273 -16.52 -1.07 15.26
CA TYR A 273 -15.80 -0.46 14.16
C TYR A 273 -16.31 -0.94 12.80
N THR A 274 -16.62 -2.24 12.66
CA THR A 274 -17.26 -2.78 11.45
C THR A 274 -18.61 -2.13 11.17
N SER A 275 -19.46 -1.97 12.19
CA SER A 275 -20.76 -1.32 12.05
C SER A 275 -20.61 0.14 11.60
N PHE A 276 -19.69 0.88 12.23
CA PHE A 276 -19.33 2.23 11.85
C PHE A 276 -18.84 2.33 10.38
N LEU A 277 -17.93 1.45 9.95
CA LEU A 277 -17.41 1.45 8.58
C LEU A 277 -18.53 1.21 7.57
N LEU A 278 -19.45 0.29 7.84
CA LEU A 278 -20.59 0.02 6.97
C LEU A 278 -21.54 1.23 6.88
N ASP A 279 -21.80 1.93 8.00
CA ASP A 279 -22.58 3.17 8.02
C ASP A 279 -21.91 4.29 7.23
N CYS A 280 -20.59 4.39 7.35
CA CYS A 280 -19.77 5.32 6.57
C CYS A 280 -19.87 5.02 5.07
N LEU A 281 -19.70 3.75 4.67
CA LEU A 281 -19.77 3.31 3.27
C LEU A 281 -21.15 3.60 2.67
N GLU A 282 -22.24 3.29 3.37
CA GLU A 282 -23.59 3.60 2.92
C GLU A 282 -23.84 5.10 2.79
N SER A 283 -23.36 5.91 3.74
CA SER A 283 -23.44 7.37 3.66
C SER A 283 -22.72 7.91 2.42
N LEU A 284 -21.50 7.45 2.17
CA LEU A 284 -20.67 7.85 1.02
C LEU A 284 -21.23 7.37 -0.33
N SER A 285 -21.97 6.26 -0.35
CA SER A 285 -22.48 5.65 -1.59
C SER A 285 -23.68 6.37 -2.23
N LYS A 286 -24.31 7.30 -1.49
CA LYS A 286 -25.56 7.99 -1.89
C LYS A 286 -25.37 9.02 -2.99
N GLU A 287 -24.18 9.59 -3.14
CA GLU A 287 -23.88 10.67 -4.07
C GLU A 287 -22.63 10.35 -4.89
N GLU A 288 -22.67 10.66 -6.18
CA GLU A 288 -21.51 10.51 -7.05
C GLU A 288 -20.55 11.69 -6.84
N SER A 289 -19.48 11.42 -6.09
CA SER A 289 -18.40 12.38 -5.85
C SER A 289 -17.05 11.67 -5.92
N SER A 290 -16.11 12.28 -6.66
CA SER A 290 -14.73 11.82 -6.81
C SER A 290 -14.06 11.66 -5.45
N GLN A 291 -14.20 12.66 -4.58
CA GLN A 291 -13.60 12.63 -3.25
C GLN A 291 -14.31 11.64 -2.33
N ASN A 292 -15.64 11.52 -2.38
CA ASN A 292 -16.36 10.48 -1.62
C ASN A 292 -15.91 9.07 -2.02
N THR A 293 -15.61 8.85 -3.31
CA THR A 293 -15.07 7.58 -3.80
C THR A 293 -13.71 7.27 -3.15
N LEU A 294 -12.82 8.27 -3.00
CA LEU A 294 -11.53 8.09 -2.31
C LEU A 294 -11.71 7.74 -0.83
N VAL A 295 -12.66 8.37 -0.13
CA VAL A 295 -12.97 8.03 1.27
C VAL A 295 -13.58 6.62 1.36
N PHE A 296 -14.48 6.27 0.45
CA PHE A 296 -15.10 4.94 0.37
C PHE A 296 -14.05 3.84 0.19
N GLN A 297 -13.10 4.04 -0.72
CA GLN A 297 -12.00 3.10 -0.98
C GLN A 297 -11.11 2.87 0.24
N ARG A 298 -10.94 3.89 1.10
CA ARG A 298 -10.21 3.74 2.37
C ARG A 298 -11.00 2.96 3.41
N ALA A 299 -12.25 3.37 3.65
CA ALA A 299 -13.14 2.69 4.60
C ALA A 299 -13.30 1.21 4.25
N ILE A 300 -13.43 0.88 2.96
CA ILE A 300 -13.59 -0.50 2.52
C ILE A 300 -12.29 -1.32 2.62
N SER A 301 -11.13 -0.70 2.42
CA SER A 301 -9.84 -1.35 2.65
C SER A 301 -9.67 -1.72 4.12
N GLN A 302 -10.03 -0.82 5.04
CA GLN A 302 -10.04 -1.08 6.48
C GLN A 302 -11.02 -2.21 6.82
N LEU A 303 -12.25 -2.17 6.28
CA LEU A 303 -13.23 -3.24 6.47
C LEU A 303 -12.66 -4.61 6.06
N ARG A 304 -12.02 -4.71 4.89
CA ARG A 304 -11.40 -5.96 4.42
C ARG A 304 -10.34 -6.51 5.39
N SER A 305 -9.54 -5.64 6.01
CA SER A 305 -8.51 -6.06 6.97
C SER A 305 -9.09 -6.66 8.26
N ILE A 306 -10.32 -6.26 8.62
CA ILE A 306 -10.98 -6.69 9.85
C ILE A 306 -11.72 -8.00 9.65
N LEU A 307 -12.35 -8.19 8.48
CA LEU A 307 -13.28 -9.29 8.23
C LEU A 307 -12.66 -10.69 8.41
N TRP A 308 -11.38 -10.88 8.11
CA TRP A 308 -10.68 -12.16 8.36
C TRP A 308 -10.14 -12.30 9.78
N LYS A 309 -9.83 -11.18 10.44
CA LYS A 309 -9.17 -11.16 11.75
C LYS A 309 -10.15 -11.39 12.89
N GLU A 310 -11.33 -10.78 12.80
CA GLU A 310 -12.30 -10.78 13.88
C GLU A 310 -13.30 -11.94 13.78
N LYS A 311 -13.51 -12.63 14.90
CA LYS A 311 -14.56 -13.65 15.00
C LYS A 311 -15.92 -12.99 15.24
N TYR A 312 -16.99 -13.64 14.78
CA TYR A 312 -18.38 -13.29 15.11
C TYR A 312 -18.88 -11.91 14.62
N LEU A 313 -18.33 -11.39 13.51
CA LEU A 313 -18.84 -10.15 12.90
C LEU A 313 -20.21 -10.30 12.22
N GLN A 314 -20.78 -11.50 12.16
CA GLN A 314 -22.04 -11.77 11.44
C GLN A 314 -23.22 -10.94 11.96
N GLU A 315 -23.22 -10.57 13.25
CA GLU A 315 -24.24 -9.72 13.86
C GLU A 315 -24.31 -8.32 13.26
N THR A 316 -23.23 -7.84 12.65
CA THR A 316 -23.19 -6.52 11.98
C THR A 316 -23.93 -6.53 10.63
N GLY A 317 -24.29 -7.70 10.10
CA GLY A 317 -24.95 -7.84 8.80
C GLY A 317 -24.07 -7.43 7.61
N TRP A 318 -22.75 -7.40 7.77
CA TRP A 318 -21.79 -6.89 6.78
C TRP A 318 -21.98 -7.49 5.38
N GLU A 319 -22.26 -8.80 5.27
CA GLU A 319 -22.42 -9.50 4.00
C GLU A 319 -23.62 -8.96 3.20
N GLY A 320 -24.76 -8.78 3.86
CA GLY A 320 -25.96 -8.21 3.26
C GLY A 320 -25.78 -6.73 2.89
N ARG A 321 -25.07 -5.95 3.72
CA ARG A 321 -24.81 -4.53 3.46
C ARG A 321 -23.84 -4.33 2.30
N LEU A 322 -22.78 -5.12 2.20
CA LEU A 322 -21.91 -5.11 1.01
C LEU A 322 -22.66 -5.51 -0.26
N THR A 323 -23.53 -6.53 -0.19
CA THR A 323 -24.40 -6.91 -1.31
C THR A 323 -25.34 -5.77 -1.73
N GLY A 324 -25.89 -5.05 -0.75
CA GLY A 324 -26.67 -3.82 -0.97
C GLY A 324 -25.87 -2.74 -1.69
N LEU A 325 -24.63 -2.50 -1.26
CA LEU A 325 -23.72 -1.52 -1.89
C LEU A 325 -23.35 -1.91 -3.32
N ILE A 326 -23.10 -3.19 -3.60
CA ILE A 326 -22.86 -3.70 -4.97
C ILE A 326 -24.05 -3.40 -5.89
N SER A 327 -25.27 -3.44 -5.35
CA SER A 327 -26.49 -3.28 -6.14
C SER A 327 -26.91 -1.83 -6.32
N HIS A 328 -26.71 -0.97 -5.30
CA HIS A 328 -27.36 0.34 -5.22
C HIS A 328 -26.42 1.55 -5.13
N SER A 329 -25.11 1.36 -4.98
CA SER A 329 -24.18 2.52 -4.95
C SER A 329 -24.26 3.28 -6.28
N GLN A 330 -24.32 4.62 -6.21
CA GLN A 330 -24.42 5.46 -7.41
C GLN A 330 -23.19 5.31 -8.32
N ALA A 331 -22.00 5.45 -7.73
CA ALA A 331 -20.73 5.30 -8.44
C ALA A 331 -20.38 3.82 -8.70
N GLU A 332 -20.03 3.50 -9.94
CA GLU A 332 -19.59 2.14 -10.33
C GLU A 332 -18.32 1.70 -9.58
N SER A 333 -17.38 2.63 -9.36
CA SER A 333 -16.18 2.42 -8.57
C SER A 333 -16.48 1.90 -7.15
N CYS A 334 -17.53 2.42 -6.50
CA CYS A 334 -17.99 1.95 -5.19
C CYS A 334 -18.59 0.54 -5.29
N ARG A 335 -19.42 0.27 -6.31
CA ARG A 335 -19.97 -1.09 -6.57
C ARG A 335 -18.85 -2.12 -6.77
N ARG A 336 -17.84 -1.80 -7.58
CA ARG A 336 -16.68 -2.66 -7.83
C ARG A 336 -15.84 -2.88 -6.58
N SER A 337 -15.64 -1.83 -5.77
CA SER A 337 -14.91 -1.94 -4.50
C SER A 337 -15.66 -2.83 -3.50
N ALA A 338 -16.98 -2.66 -3.39
CA ALA A 338 -17.87 -3.50 -2.57
C ALA A 338 -17.83 -4.97 -3.02
N PHE A 339 -17.87 -5.21 -4.33
CA PHE A 339 -17.76 -6.55 -4.92
C PHE A 339 -16.43 -7.22 -4.57
N SER A 340 -15.32 -6.50 -4.76
CA SER A 340 -13.99 -7.02 -4.43
C SER A 340 -13.86 -7.30 -2.92
N ALA A 341 -14.36 -6.41 -2.06
CA ALA A 341 -14.33 -6.62 -0.62
C ALA A 341 -15.12 -7.87 -0.19
N LEU A 342 -16.34 -8.02 -0.72
CA LEU A 342 -17.19 -9.18 -0.44
C LEU A 342 -16.53 -10.48 -0.95
N LEU A 343 -16.02 -10.48 -2.19
CA LEU A 343 -15.37 -11.64 -2.80
C LEU A 343 -14.15 -12.13 -2.01
N ASN A 344 -13.39 -11.22 -1.42
CA ASN A 344 -12.18 -11.54 -0.67
C ASN A 344 -12.43 -11.69 0.84
N ALA A 345 -13.68 -11.77 1.31
CA ALA A 345 -14.05 -11.91 2.73
C ALA A 345 -14.43 -13.37 3.10
N PRO A 346 -14.55 -13.72 4.40
CA PRO A 346 -15.11 -14.99 4.86
C PRO A 346 -16.65 -15.00 4.77
N HIS A 347 -17.18 -14.83 3.56
CA HIS A 347 -18.61 -14.80 3.29
C HIS A 347 -19.25 -16.20 3.31
N SER A 348 -20.56 -16.24 3.41
CA SER A 348 -21.35 -17.47 3.45
C SER A 348 -21.34 -18.26 2.14
N GLU A 349 -21.72 -19.54 2.23
CA GLU A 349 -21.93 -20.41 1.07
C GLU A 349 -22.94 -19.83 0.07
N SER A 350 -23.98 -19.14 0.56
CA SER A 350 -24.95 -18.50 -0.32
C SER A 350 -24.31 -17.43 -1.20
N THR A 351 -23.37 -16.66 -0.66
CA THR A 351 -22.63 -15.66 -1.43
C THR A 351 -21.62 -16.30 -2.38
N THR A 352 -21.01 -17.42 -1.99
CA THR A 352 -20.18 -18.23 -2.91
C THR A 352 -20.98 -18.68 -4.13
N GLU A 353 -22.22 -19.13 -3.96
CA GLU A 353 -23.11 -19.51 -5.07
C GLU A 353 -23.51 -18.32 -5.96
N LEU A 354 -23.69 -17.12 -5.38
CA LEU A 354 -23.92 -15.90 -6.17
C LEU A 354 -22.72 -15.57 -7.07
N PHE A 355 -21.51 -15.65 -6.52
CA PHE A 355 -20.28 -15.44 -7.30
C PHE A 355 -20.07 -16.52 -8.34
N LEU A 356 -20.38 -17.78 -8.03
CA LEU A 356 -20.33 -18.87 -9.00
C LEU A 356 -21.32 -18.65 -10.15
N ALA A 357 -22.54 -18.21 -9.85
CA ALA A 357 -23.53 -17.86 -10.88
C ALA A 357 -23.05 -16.72 -11.78
N ALA A 358 -22.49 -15.66 -11.18
CA ALA A 358 -21.89 -14.54 -11.91
C ALA A 358 -20.69 -14.99 -12.76
N PHE A 359 -19.84 -15.87 -12.23
CA PHE A 359 -18.71 -16.42 -12.97
C PHE A 359 -19.16 -17.31 -14.14
N MET A 360 -20.18 -18.14 -13.97
CA MET A 360 -20.64 -19.06 -15.02
C MET A 360 -21.42 -18.36 -16.12
N LYS A 361 -22.18 -17.31 -15.78
CA LYS A 361 -23.03 -16.53 -16.70
C LYS A 361 -22.82 -15.03 -16.48
N PRO A 362 -21.64 -14.48 -16.82
CA PRO A 362 -21.30 -13.09 -16.55
C PRO A 362 -22.23 -12.09 -17.22
N GLU A 363 -22.85 -12.44 -18.34
CA GLU A 363 -23.87 -11.63 -19.02
C GLU A 363 -25.15 -11.40 -18.19
N ARG A 364 -25.37 -12.21 -17.15
CA ARG A 364 -26.51 -12.05 -16.22
C ARG A 364 -26.18 -11.16 -15.02
N PHE A 365 -24.90 -10.84 -14.79
CA PHE A 365 -24.51 -9.92 -13.74
C PHE A 365 -24.68 -8.48 -14.24
N THR A 366 -25.63 -7.75 -13.66
CA THR A 366 -26.09 -6.45 -14.19
C THR A 366 -25.56 -5.24 -13.43
N CYS A 367 -24.86 -5.44 -12.30
CA CYS A 367 -24.37 -4.33 -11.47
C CYS A 367 -23.24 -3.52 -12.15
N PHE A 368 -22.43 -4.19 -12.97
CA PHE A 368 -21.40 -3.62 -13.86
C PHE A 368 -20.89 -4.71 -14.81
N HIS A 369 -20.12 -4.33 -15.84
CA HIS A 369 -19.54 -5.32 -16.76
C HIS A 369 -18.34 -6.03 -16.11
N LEU A 370 -18.37 -7.36 -16.05
CA LEU A 370 -17.27 -8.17 -15.56
C LEU A 370 -16.18 -8.32 -16.63
N THR A 371 -15.00 -7.81 -16.33
CA THR A 371 -13.80 -7.91 -17.20
C THR A 371 -13.13 -9.28 -17.08
N ASN A 372 -12.17 -9.57 -17.96
CA ASN A 372 -11.33 -10.77 -17.83
C ASN A 372 -10.53 -10.79 -16.53
N ALA A 373 -10.13 -9.63 -16.00
CA ALA A 373 -9.45 -9.53 -14.72
C ALA A 373 -10.40 -9.92 -13.57
N ASP A 374 -11.65 -9.42 -13.57
CA ASP A 374 -12.66 -9.77 -12.57
C ASP A 374 -12.99 -11.26 -12.60
N LEU A 375 -13.15 -11.84 -13.80
CA LEU A 375 -13.41 -13.26 -13.97
C LEU A 375 -12.22 -14.13 -13.53
N THR A 376 -10.99 -13.65 -13.70
CA THR A 376 -9.79 -14.34 -13.20
C THR A 376 -9.73 -14.31 -11.68
N GLN A 377 -10.06 -13.18 -11.05
CA GLN A 377 -10.14 -13.08 -9.59
C GLN A 377 -11.26 -13.97 -9.02
N LEU A 378 -12.44 -13.97 -9.66
CA LEU A 378 -13.54 -14.88 -9.32
C LEU A 378 -13.09 -16.34 -9.41
N CYS A 379 -12.43 -16.73 -10.50
CA CYS A 379 -11.89 -18.09 -10.68
C CYS A 379 -10.98 -18.47 -9.52
N GLN A 380 -10.01 -17.62 -9.16
CA GLN A 380 -9.06 -17.87 -8.08
C GLN A 380 -9.77 -18.05 -6.73
N GLN A 381 -10.68 -17.14 -6.38
CA GLN A 381 -11.37 -17.16 -5.07
C GLN A 381 -12.38 -18.30 -4.96
N LEU A 382 -13.09 -18.62 -6.05
CA LEU A 382 -14.01 -19.75 -6.10
C LEU A 382 -13.27 -21.09 -6.07
N ALA A 383 -12.15 -21.23 -6.78
CA ALA A 383 -11.37 -22.47 -6.79
C ALA A 383 -10.84 -22.84 -5.39
N VAL A 384 -10.46 -21.83 -4.58
CA VAL A 384 -10.05 -22.06 -3.18
C VAL A 384 -11.24 -22.46 -2.29
N ARG A 385 -12.45 -21.95 -2.55
CA ARG A 385 -13.66 -22.24 -1.74
C ARG A 385 -14.40 -23.52 -2.13
N LYS A 386 -14.28 -23.92 -3.40
CA LYS A 386 -15.04 -25.01 -4.05
C LYS A 386 -14.08 -25.98 -4.71
N GLU A 387 -13.22 -26.61 -3.92
CA GLU A 387 -12.13 -27.46 -4.40
C GLU A 387 -12.62 -28.60 -5.30
N GLU A 388 -13.83 -29.11 -5.07
CA GLU A 388 -14.46 -30.19 -5.83
C GLU A 388 -14.78 -29.82 -7.30
N ILE A 389 -15.05 -28.54 -7.58
CA ILE A 389 -15.31 -28.03 -8.94
C ILE A 389 -14.18 -27.12 -9.46
N ALA A 390 -13.13 -26.89 -8.68
CA ALA A 390 -11.99 -26.06 -9.07
C ALA A 390 -11.44 -26.41 -10.47
N PRO A 391 -11.25 -27.69 -10.86
CA PRO A 391 -10.77 -28.02 -12.21
C PRO A 391 -11.69 -27.50 -13.32
N GLN A 392 -13.01 -27.51 -13.11
CA GLN A 392 -13.99 -27.02 -14.08
C GLN A 392 -13.95 -25.49 -14.18
N ILE A 393 -13.85 -24.80 -13.03
CA ILE A 393 -13.75 -23.33 -12.97
C ILE A 393 -12.47 -22.85 -13.65
N ILE A 394 -11.34 -23.49 -13.36
CA ILE A 394 -10.02 -23.17 -13.93
C ILE A 394 -10.04 -23.38 -15.44
N ALA A 395 -10.50 -24.54 -15.91
CA ALA A 395 -10.63 -24.82 -17.34
C ALA A 395 -11.53 -23.78 -18.03
N LYS A 396 -12.65 -23.42 -17.38
CA LYS A 396 -13.58 -22.44 -17.94
C LYS A 396 -12.98 -21.06 -18.07
N GLN A 397 -12.20 -20.62 -17.09
CA GLN A 397 -11.53 -19.33 -17.19
C GLN A 397 -10.42 -19.37 -18.24
N ARG A 398 -9.67 -20.48 -18.31
CA ARG A 398 -8.62 -20.65 -19.31
C ARG A 398 -9.14 -20.57 -20.75
N GLU A 399 -10.32 -21.10 -21.03
CA GLU A 399 -11.02 -21.01 -22.32
C GLU A 399 -11.37 -19.56 -22.72
N ARG A 400 -11.60 -18.68 -21.74
CA ARG A 400 -11.98 -17.27 -21.99
C ARG A 400 -10.78 -16.40 -22.38
N LEU A 401 -9.58 -16.80 -21.97
CA LEU A 401 -8.36 -16.05 -22.23
C LEU A 401 -7.84 -16.36 -23.63
N SER A 402 -7.60 -15.31 -24.42
CA SER A 402 -7.06 -15.41 -25.79
C SER A 402 -5.71 -14.72 -25.97
N HIS A 403 -5.36 -13.76 -25.08
CA HIS A 403 -4.09 -13.04 -25.16
C HIS A 403 -2.94 -13.91 -24.61
N PRO A 404 -1.82 -14.08 -25.34
CA PRO A 404 -0.70 -14.94 -24.92
C PRO A 404 -0.17 -14.62 -23.51
N ASP A 405 0.00 -13.35 -23.16
CA ASP A 405 0.52 -12.97 -21.85
C ASP A 405 -0.45 -13.27 -20.70
N LEU A 406 -1.76 -13.08 -20.91
CA LEU A 406 -2.79 -13.41 -19.91
C LEU A 406 -2.88 -14.93 -19.73
N ILE A 407 -2.72 -15.66 -20.82
CA ILE A 407 -2.63 -17.12 -20.82
C ILE A 407 -1.43 -17.59 -20.00
N ALA A 408 -0.24 -17.06 -20.28
CA ALA A 408 0.99 -17.43 -19.59
C ALA A 408 0.90 -17.12 -18.10
N GLN A 409 0.39 -15.94 -17.74
CA GLN A 409 0.13 -15.56 -16.36
C GLN A 409 -0.83 -16.55 -15.67
N PHE A 410 -1.96 -16.86 -16.32
CA PHE A 410 -2.96 -17.75 -15.74
C PHE A 410 -2.42 -19.16 -15.55
N ASP A 411 -1.73 -19.71 -16.56
CA ASP A 411 -1.16 -21.06 -16.53
C ASP A 411 -0.05 -21.18 -15.47
N TYR A 412 0.72 -20.11 -15.24
CA TYR A 412 1.70 -20.04 -14.16
C TYR A 412 1.04 -20.07 -12.77
N ILE A 413 -0.08 -19.36 -12.59
CA ILE A 413 -0.75 -19.23 -11.27
C ILE A 413 -1.65 -20.43 -10.95
N ALA A 414 -2.25 -21.05 -11.96
CA ALA A 414 -3.25 -22.11 -11.81
C ALA A 414 -2.84 -23.30 -10.90
N PRO A 415 -1.57 -23.75 -10.85
CA PRO A 415 -1.15 -24.81 -9.93
C PRO A 415 -1.41 -24.50 -8.44
N ALA A 416 -1.36 -23.23 -8.04
CA ALA A 416 -1.70 -22.80 -6.67
C ALA A 416 -3.18 -23.03 -6.32
N LEU A 417 -4.04 -23.17 -7.33
CA LEU A 417 -5.48 -23.41 -7.20
C LEU A 417 -5.83 -24.91 -7.22
N ALA A 418 -4.85 -25.80 -7.30
CA ALA A 418 -5.09 -27.24 -7.34
C ALA A 418 -5.91 -27.71 -6.12
N SER A 419 -6.81 -28.67 -6.36
CA SER A 419 -7.64 -29.28 -5.31
C SER A 419 -6.87 -30.24 -4.39
N SER A 420 -5.71 -30.73 -4.81
CA SER A 420 -4.87 -31.65 -4.03
C SER A 420 -3.82 -30.86 -3.23
N PRO A 421 -3.72 -31.10 -1.91
CA PRO A 421 -2.63 -30.55 -1.08
C PRO A 421 -1.24 -30.91 -1.61
N GLU A 422 -1.06 -32.10 -2.16
CA GLU A 422 0.23 -32.55 -2.72
C GLU A 422 0.65 -31.73 -3.93
N ALA A 423 -0.29 -31.43 -4.84
CA ALA A 423 -0.04 -30.58 -6.00
C ALA A 423 0.27 -29.13 -5.59
N ARG A 424 -0.37 -28.63 -4.52
CA ARG A 424 -0.07 -27.30 -3.97
C ARG A 424 1.31 -27.25 -3.32
N LEU A 425 1.71 -28.30 -2.59
CA LEU A 425 3.04 -28.42 -2.03
C LEU A 425 4.11 -28.50 -3.13
N GLU A 426 3.85 -29.23 -4.22
CA GLU A 426 4.74 -29.25 -5.38
C GLU A 426 4.88 -27.85 -6.01
N CYS A 427 3.76 -27.14 -6.18
CA CYS A 427 3.75 -25.74 -6.61
C CYS A 427 4.56 -24.85 -5.67
N PHE A 428 4.38 -24.96 -4.35
CA PHE A 428 5.15 -24.22 -3.35
C PHE A 428 6.65 -24.49 -3.46
N ASN A 429 7.06 -25.77 -3.48
CA ASN A 429 8.46 -26.18 -3.56
C ASN A 429 9.11 -25.72 -4.88
N SER A 430 8.35 -25.61 -5.97
CA SER A 430 8.86 -25.08 -7.23
C SER A 430 9.37 -23.65 -7.10
N LEU A 431 8.81 -22.86 -6.16
CA LEU A 431 9.24 -21.49 -5.91
C LEU A 431 10.62 -21.40 -5.26
N PHE A 432 11.26 -22.50 -4.85
CA PHE A 432 12.64 -22.47 -4.36
C PHE A 432 13.68 -22.39 -5.48
N LEU A 433 13.28 -22.62 -6.74
CA LEU A 433 14.15 -22.37 -7.89
C LEU A 433 14.03 -20.91 -8.34
N ALA A 434 15.16 -20.21 -8.40
CA ALA A 434 15.20 -18.78 -8.79
C ALA A 434 14.60 -18.51 -10.18
N GLU A 435 14.81 -19.39 -11.14
CA GLU A 435 14.24 -19.30 -12.49
C GLU A 435 12.70 -19.33 -12.50
N ASN A 436 12.08 -19.99 -11.52
CA ASN A 436 10.63 -19.97 -11.39
C ASN A 436 10.12 -18.64 -10.81
N ARG A 437 10.99 -17.80 -10.25
CA ARG A 437 10.62 -16.52 -9.64
C ARG A 437 10.84 -15.31 -10.55
N GLU A 438 11.28 -15.51 -11.80
CA GLU A 438 11.59 -14.42 -12.75
C GLU A 438 10.46 -13.40 -12.90
N VAL A 439 9.20 -13.83 -12.90
CA VAL A 439 8.03 -12.93 -12.94
C VAL A 439 7.44 -12.79 -11.53
N GLU A 440 8.10 -11.97 -10.73
CA GLU A 440 7.79 -11.79 -9.31
C GLU A 440 6.32 -11.49 -9.00
N PRO A 441 5.58 -10.64 -9.73
CA PRO A 441 4.16 -10.40 -9.42
C PRO A 441 3.29 -11.66 -9.52
N TRP A 442 3.66 -12.60 -10.39
CA TRP A 442 2.95 -13.88 -10.53
C TRP A 442 3.31 -14.81 -9.37
N THR A 443 4.59 -14.90 -9.03
CA THR A 443 5.11 -15.64 -7.86
C THR A 443 4.45 -15.20 -6.56
N LEU A 444 4.34 -13.89 -6.33
CA LEU A 444 3.66 -13.34 -5.16
C LEU A 444 2.17 -13.68 -5.14
N THR A 445 1.53 -13.83 -6.31
CA THR A 445 0.13 -14.25 -6.41
C THR A 445 -0.04 -15.73 -6.10
N VAL A 446 0.86 -16.59 -6.60
CA VAL A 446 0.93 -18.01 -6.23
C VAL A 446 1.08 -18.14 -4.71
N LEU A 447 2.05 -17.45 -4.12
CA LEU A 447 2.32 -17.54 -2.68
C LEU A 447 1.13 -17.08 -1.83
N ARG A 448 0.44 -15.99 -2.21
CA ARG A 448 -0.81 -15.55 -1.54
C ARG A 448 -1.95 -16.56 -1.64
N LEU A 449 -2.08 -17.28 -2.75
CA LEU A 449 -3.14 -18.29 -2.94
C LEU A 449 -2.85 -19.57 -2.15
N LEU A 450 -1.58 -19.94 -2.03
CA LEU A 450 -1.12 -21.04 -1.18
C LEU A 450 -1.36 -20.71 0.30
N ASN A 451 -1.08 -19.47 0.71
CA ASN A 451 -1.30 -18.96 2.06
C ASN A 451 -2.68 -18.28 2.24
N HIS A 452 -3.68 -18.63 1.42
CA HIS A 452 -5.02 -18.05 1.58
C HIS A 452 -5.59 -18.41 2.97
N PRO A 453 -6.32 -17.51 3.68
CA PRO A 453 -6.81 -17.79 5.03
C PRO A 453 -7.61 -19.08 5.21
N LEU A 454 -8.40 -19.49 4.20
CA LEU A 454 -9.11 -20.79 4.19
C LEU A 454 -8.20 -22.04 4.18
N ARG A 455 -6.90 -21.85 3.88
CA ARG A 455 -5.87 -22.90 3.82
C ARG A 455 -4.82 -22.74 4.92
N GLU A 456 -5.04 -21.85 5.87
CA GLU A 456 -4.08 -21.49 6.91
C GLU A 456 -3.43 -22.72 7.58
N GLN A 457 -4.23 -23.71 7.98
CA GLN A 457 -3.75 -24.91 8.65
C GLN A 457 -2.75 -25.74 7.81
N GLU A 458 -2.98 -25.84 6.51
CA GLU A 458 -2.01 -26.49 5.59
C GLU A 458 -0.78 -25.59 5.39
N ALA A 459 -1.04 -24.30 5.21
CA ALA A 459 -0.02 -23.29 4.91
C ALA A 459 0.96 -23.03 6.05
N LEU A 460 0.66 -23.45 7.29
CA LEU A 460 1.61 -23.42 8.41
C LEU A 460 2.96 -24.08 8.04
N SER A 461 2.91 -25.15 7.25
CA SER A 461 4.11 -25.87 6.79
C SER A 461 4.97 -25.08 5.80
N TYR A 462 4.44 -24.00 5.21
CA TYR A 462 5.14 -23.17 4.23
C TYR A 462 5.94 -22.04 4.87
N ILE A 463 5.58 -21.60 6.08
CA ILE A 463 6.20 -20.45 6.75
C ILE A 463 7.71 -20.66 6.91
N ARG A 464 8.09 -21.75 7.57
CA ARG A 464 9.47 -22.05 7.93
C ARG A 464 10.40 -22.16 6.71
N PRO A 465 10.10 -22.98 5.68
CA PRO A 465 10.98 -23.09 4.51
C PRO A 465 11.06 -21.80 3.68
N ALA A 466 9.96 -21.04 3.57
CA ALA A 466 9.96 -19.79 2.80
C ALA A 466 10.74 -18.66 3.48
N LEU A 467 10.82 -18.66 4.82
CA LEU A 467 11.69 -17.73 5.55
C LEU A 467 13.17 -18.14 5.48
N GLU A 468 13.48 -19.43 5.41
CA GLU A 468 14.87 -19.93 5.32
C GLU A 468 15.60 -19.51 4.05
N ILE A 469 14.87 -19.25 2.96
CA ILE A 469 15.45 -18.80 1.70
C ILE A 469 15.43 -17.27 1.54
N ILE A 470 15.10 -16.49 2.58
CA ILE A 470 14.87 -15.05 2.45
C ILE A 470 16.08 -14.26 1.92
N GLU A 471 17.31 -14.69 2.23
CA GLU A 471 18.52 -14.10 1.65
C GLU A 471 18.63 -14.40 0.15
N GLU A 472 18.25 -15.61 -0.29
CA GLU A 472 18.19 -15.93 -1.71
C GLU A 472 17.10 -15.10 -2.42
N ILE A 473 15.96 -14.89 -1.77
CA ILE A 473 14.90 -14.00 -2.25
C ILE A 473 15.43 -12.58 -2.46
N GLN A 474 16.24 -12.04 -1.53
CA GLN A 474 16.93 -10.75 -1.71
C GLN A 474 17.89 -10.78 -2.90
N LEU A 475 18.71 -11.83 -3.04
CA LEU A 475 19.75 -11.89 -4.07
C LEU A 475 19.20 -12.09 -5.48
N THR A 476 18.03 -12.72 -5.60
CA THR A 476 17.46 -13.14 -6.88
C THR A 476 16.28 -12.30 -7.35
N GLY A 477 15.79 -11.37 -6.52
CA GLY A 477 14.67 -10.50 -6.86
C GLY A 477 15.00 -9.01 -6.83
N ASP A 478 13.98 -8.22 -7.11
CA ASP A 478 14.01 -6.77 -7.07
C ASP A 478 14.07 -6.22 -5.63
N ILE A 479 14.19 -4.89 -5.52
CA ILE A 479 14.33 -4.19 -4.23
C ILE A 479 13.12 -4.37 -3.30
N PHE A 480 11.92 -4.65 -3.82
CA PHE A 480 10.70 -4.85 -3.04
C PHE A 480 10.38 -6.32 -2.81
N PHE A 481 11.00 -7.23 -3.56
CA PHE A 481 10.67 -8.66 -3.56
C PHE A 481 10.75 -9.30 -2.17
N PRO A 482 11.77 -9.08 -1.32
CA PRO A 482 11.80 -9.63 0.04
C PRO A 482 10.62 -9.19 0.90
N THR A 483 10.27 -7.90 0.86
CA THR A 483 9.15 -7.34 1.62
C THR A 483 7.83 -7.94 1.16
N ASN A 484 7.63 -8.03 -0.15
CA ASN A 484 6.42 -8.57 -0.75
C ASN A 484 6.32 -10.09 -0.55
N TRP A 485 7.44 -10.82 -0.55
CA TRP A 485 7.51 -12.25 -0.25
C TRP A 485 7.04 -12.52 1.18
N CYS A 486 7.60 -11.83 2.17
CA CYS A 486 7.16 -11.94 3.57
C CYS A 486 5.67 -11.62 3.71
N SER A 487 5.20 -10.55 3.07
CA SER A 487 3.78 -10.15 3.12
C SER A 487 2.85 -11.19 2.47
N ALA A 488 3.26 -11.78 1.35
CA ALA A 488 2.49 -12.81 0.64
C ALA A 488 2.49 -14.16 1.38
N LEU A 489 3.57 -14.47 2.09
CA LEU A 489 3.71 -15.65 2.93
C LEU A 489 2.86 -15.56 4.20
N LEU A 490 2.95 -14.43 4.90
CA LEU A 490 2.43 -14.26 6.26
C LEU A 490 1.02 -13.67 6.32
N GLY A 491 0.64 -12.84 5.33
CA GLY A 491 -0.58 -12.03 5.40
C GLY A 491 -1.92 -12.77 5.37
N GLY A 492 -1.92 -14.09 5.19
CA GLY A 492 -3.12 -14.92 5.30
C GLY A 492 -3.25 -15.69 6.62
N HIS A 493 -2.25 -15.59 7.50
CA HIS A 493 -2.21 -16.27 8.79
C HIS A 493 -2.68 -15.34 9.91
N HIS A 494 -3.45 -15.88 10.86
CA HIS A 494 -4.00 -15.22 12.03
C HIS A 494 -3.98 -16.13 13.28
N SER A 495 -3.23 -17.24 13.22
CA SER A 495 -3.16 -18.28 14.25
C SER A 495 -1.91 -18.14 15.12
N GLU A 496 -2.05 -18.52 16.40
CA GLU A 496 -0.93 -18.56 17.34
C GLU A 496 0.18 -19.53 16.88
N GLU A 497 -0.18 -20.59 16.16
CA GLU A 497 0.77 -21.53 15.57
C GLU A 497 1.66 -20.86 14.52
N ALA A 498 1.08 -20.05 13.62
CA ALA A 498 1.83 -19.31 12.62
C ALA A 498 2.77 -18.29 13.28
N LYS A 499 2.26 -17.54 14.27
CA LYS A 499 3.05 -16.57 15.04
C LYS A 499 4.25 -17.23 15.70
N LYS A 500 4.02 -18.35 16.38
CA LYS A 500 5.07 -19.12 17.05
C LYS A 500 6.13 -19.62 16.07
N GLU A 501 5.75 -20.02 14.86
CA GLU A 501 6.72 -20.46 13.86
C GLU A 501 7.65 -19.32 13.42
N VAL A 502 7.10 -18.11 13.22
CA VAL A 502 7.90 -16.91 12.93
C VAL A 502 8.81 -16.54 14.12
N GLU A 503 8.30 -16.58 15.35
CA GLU A 503 9.09 -16.32 16.55
C GLU A 503 10.25 -17.33 16.71
N LEU A 504 10.00 -18.62 16.42
CA LEU A 504 11.03 -19.65 16.44
C LEU A 504 12.09 -19.42 15.37
N PHE A 505 11.69 -19.03 14.16
CA PHE A 505 12.60 -18.62 13.10
C PHE A 505 13.48 -17.46 13.55
N LEU A 506 12.88 -16.37 14.02
CA LEU A 506 13.61 -15.17 14.43
C LEU A 506 14.56 -15.48 15.59
N LYS A 507 14.12 -16.23 16.61
CA LYS A 507 14.97 -16.65 17.72
C LYS A 507 16.20 -17.44 17.28
N GLN A 508 16.09 -18.21 16.19
CA GLN A 508 17.19 -19.03 15.71
C GLN A 508 18.15 -18.27 14.79
N TYR A 509 17.67 -17.29 14.02
CA TYR A 509 18.45 -16.67 12.92
C TYR A 509 18.66 -15.16 13.05
N SER A 510 18.03 -14.45 13.99
CA SER A 510 18.13 -12.99 14.09
C SER A 510 19.56 -12.46 14.25
N ASP A 511 20.43 -13.25 14.90
CA ASP A 511 21.81 -12.85 15.17
C ASP A 511 22.73 -13.05 13.96
N THR A 512 22.32 -13.87 12.98
CA THR A 512 23.11 -14.18 11.78
C THR A 512 22.54 -13.55 10.52
N LEU A 513 21.23 -13.32 10.48
CA LEU A 513 20.53 -12.73 9.35
C LEU A 513 20.81 -11.24 9.25
N ASN A 514 20.79 -10.68 8.03
CA ASN A 514 20.82 -9.25 7.84
C ASN A 514 19.73 -8.55 8.68
N PRO A 515 20.06 -7.57 9.55
CA PRO A 515 19.08 -6.87 10.37
C PRO A 515 17.92 -6.23 9.58
N LEU A 516 18.17 -5.79 8.34
CA LEU A 516 17.14 -5.22 7.47
C LEU A 516 16.14 -6.30 7.01
N LEU A 517 16.57 -7.54 6.80
CA LEU A 517 15.66 -8.66 6.52
C LEU A 517 14.84 -9.05 7.74
N VAL A 518 15.45 -9.04 8.94
CA VAL A 518 14.74 -9.23 10.21
C VAL A 518 13.60 -8.21 10.33
N GLN A 519 13.86 -6.93 10.01
CA GLN A 519 12.83 -5.89 9.99
C GLN A 519 11.69 -6.22 9.02
N LYS A 520 11.98 -6.69 7.79
CA LYS A 520 10.92 -7.06 6.83
C LYS A 520 10.02 -8.19 7.35
N ILE A 521 10.61 -9.18 8.02
CA ILE A 521 9.86 -10.28 8.64
C ILE A 521 8.97 -9.75 9.76
N LEU A 522 9.52 -8.94 10.68
CA LEU A 522 8.75 -8.34 11.78
C LEU A 522 7.61 -7.43 11.29
N GLN A 523 7.84 -6.67 10.21
CA GLN A 523 6.82 -5.83 9.59
C GLN A 523 5.66 -6.68 9.03
N ALA A 524 5.97 -7.76 8.31
CA ALA A 524 4.97 -8.66 7.74
C ALA A 524 4.24 -9.51 8.79
N ALA A 525 4.90 -9.83 9.90
CA ALA A 525 4.36 -10.65 10.98
C ALA A 525 3.39 -9.89 11.91
N TYR A 526 3.30 -8.56 11.82
CA TYR A 526 2.48 -7.74 12.74
C TYR A 526 1.01 -8.16 12.85
N TYR A 527 0.42 -8.69 11.77
CA TYR A 527 -1.00 -9.05 11.73
C TYR A 527 -1.29 -10.52 12.09
N ILE A 528 -0.26 -11.32 12.35
CA ILE A 528 -0.39 -12.67 12.91
C ILE A 528 -0.40 -12.57 14.45
#